data_AF-A0A090AGN3-F1
#
_entry.id   AF-A0A090AGN3-F1
#
_cell.length_a   1.000
_cell.length_b   1.000
_cell.length_c   1.000
_cell.angle_alpha   90.00
_cell.angle_beta   90.00
_cell.angle_gamma   90.00
#
_symmetry.space_group_name_H-M   'P 1'
#
loop_
_entity.id
_entity.type
_entity.pdbx_description
1 polymer ?
#
loop_
_entity_poly.entity_id
_entity_poly.type
_entity_poly.pdbx_seq_one_letter_code
_entity_poly.pdbx_strand_id
1 'polypeptide(L)'
;MTKIKIIEEGADLKRQLQKETRGRQKERLQALYLLKTGQVQNATELPYLLGRSDSTIKNGLKIYRHRGLNGLLELQHGGGKSLSLSNPVLTPLQERRRNPQGFSDYQAIQTWLTTTYGIDIPYKTLWGIVHNRLQAHPQVVRPQSQARNESMVAEFEKKSQAIKYFSYSPSL
;
A
#
# COMPACT_ATOMS: atom_id res chain seq x y z
N MET A 1 28.96 -23.05 13.76
CA MET A 1 29.02 -21.88 14.65
C MET A 1 28.95 -20.62 13.82
N THR A 2 27.83 -19.90 13.81
CA THR A 2 27.71 -18.67 13.01
C THR A 2 27.98 -17.46 13.89
N LYS A 3 29.25 -17.06 13.97
CA LYS A 3 29.65 -15.83 14.65
C LYS A 3 29.12 -14.65 13.83
N ILE A 4 28.20 -13.88 14.40
CA ILE A 4 27.64 -12.69 13.74
C ILE A 4 28.37 -11.46 14.24
N LYS A 5 28.85 -10.64 13.30
CA LYS A 5 29.45 -9.35 13.61
C LYS A 5 28.31 -8.36 13.83
N ILE A 6 28.10 -7.96 15.09
CA ILE A 6 27.11 -6.95 15.47
C ILE A 6 27.81 -5.59 15.50
N ILE A 7 27.36 -4.69 14.64
CA ILE A 7 27.99 -3.37 14.42
C ILE A 7 27.63 -2.42 15.56
N GLU A 8 26.38 -2.49 16.02
CA GLU A 8 25.84 -1.60 17.04
C GLU A 8 26.48 -1.84 18.41
N GLU A 9 26.51 -0.79 19.21
CA GLU A 9 26.97 -0.85 20.59
C GLU A 9 25.91 -1.50 21.49
N GLY A 10 26.35 -2.19 22.55
CA GLY A 10 25.42 -2.79 23.52
C GLY A 10 24.54 -1.74 24.21
N ALA A 11 25.06 -0.53 24.44
CA ALA A 11 24.31 0.57 25.03
C ALA A 11 23.16 1.06 24.11
N ASP A 12 23.41 1.15 22.80
CA ASP A 12 22.39 1.53 21.81
C ASP A 12 21.26 0.51 21.74
N LEU A 13 21.62 -0.78 21.66
CA LEU A 13 20.64 -1.87 21.64
C LEU A 13 19.77 -1.87 22.90
N LYS A 14 20.36 -1.59 24.08
CA LYS A 14 19.63 -1.50 25.35
C LYS A 14 18.66 -0.31 25.36
N ARG A 15 19.09 0.86 24.89
CA ARG A 15 18.23 2.06 24.76
C ARG A 15 17.05 1.78 23.84
N GLN A 16 17.29 1.12 22.72
CA GLN A 16 16.24 0.79 21.75
C GLN A 16 15.27 -0.26 22.29
N LEU A 17 15.78 -1.27 23.01
CA LEU A 17 14.96 -2.30 23.67
C LEU A 17 13.96 -1.71 24.69
N GLN A 18 14.36 -0.64 25.40
CA GLN A 18 13.48 0.06 26.36
C GLN A 18 12.39 0.88 25.68
N LYS A 19 12.66 1.42 24.48
CA LYS A 19 11.70 2.21 23.70
C LYS A 19 10.72 1.35 22.90
N GLU A 20 11.14 0.15 22.52
CA GLU A 20 10.35 -0.72 21.65
C GLU A 20 9.18 -1.37 22.39
N THR A 21 7.98 -1.19 21.85
CA THR A 21 6.73 -1.73 22.41
C THR A 21 6.27 -2.99 21.67
N ARG A 22 6.69 -3.19 20.42
CA ARG A 22 6.25 -4.36 19.64
C ARG A 22 7.03 -5.60 20.04
N GLY A 23 6.32 -6.61 20.56
CA GLY A 23 6.93 -7.83 21.11
C GLY A 23 7.95 -8.51 20.17
N ARG A 24 7.60 -8.68 18.89
CA ARG A 24 8.49 -9.33 17.91
C ARG A 24 9.78 -8.55 17.65
N GLN A 25 9.72 -7.23 17.65
CA GLN A 25 10.88 -6.36 17.47
C GLN A 25 11.74 -6.36 18.72
N LYS A 26 11.11 -6.32 19.89
CA LYS A 26 11.76 -6.42 21.20
C LYS A 26 12.56 -7.71 21.35
N GLU A 27 11.99 -8.86 21.00
CA GLU A 27 12.69 -10.16 21.03
C GLU A 27 13.92 -10.19 20.10
N ARG A 28 13.79 -9.62 18.90
CA ARG A 28 14.88 -9.52 17.94
C ARG A 28 16.01 -8.63 18.46
N LEU A 29 15.69 -7.50 19.08
CA LEU A 29 16.65 -6.62 19.73
C LEU A 29 17.33 -7.30 20.93
N GLN A 30 16.56 -8.05 21.72
CA GLN A 30 17.07 -8.80 22.87
C GLN A 30 18.07 -9.87 22.40
N ALA A 31 17.79 -10.58 21.31
CA ALA A 31 18.72 -11.54 20.71
C ALA A 31 20.07 -10.89 20.34
N LEU A 32 20.04 -9.71 19.69
CA LEU A 32 21.27 -8.98 19.35
C LEU A 32 22.00 -8.49 20.60
N TYR A 33 21.27 -7.95 21.58
CA TYR A 33 21.85 -7.47 22.82
C TYR A 33 22.59 -8.58 23.60
N LEU A 34 21.97 -9.76 23.73
CA LEU A 34 22.56 -10.91 24.42
C LEU A 34 23.84 -11.40 23.74
N LEU A 35 23.84 -11.45 22.40
CA LEU A 35 25.03 -11.82 21.61
C LEU A 35 26.13 -10.75 21.69
N LYS A 36 25.77 -9.47 21.66
CA LYS A 36 26.73 -8.35 21.69
C LYS A 36 27.41 -8.22 23.05
N THR A 37 26.65 -8.41 24.12
CA THR A 37 27.15 -8.33 25.51
C THR A 37 27.88 -9.60 25.96
N GLY A 38 27.89 -10.64 25.13
CA GLY A 38 28.55 -11.91 25.45
C GLY A 38 27.82 -12.75 26.51
N GLN A 39 26.60 -12.37 26.89
CA GLN A 39 25.75 -13.17 27.79
C GLN A 39 25.37 -14.51 27.16
N VAL A 40 25.37 -14.56 25.82
CA VAL A 40 25.20 -15.78 25.04
C VAL A 40 26.36 -15.90 24.07
N GLN A 41 27.10 -17.01 24.15
CA GLN A 41 28.23 -17.25 23.25
C GLN A 41 27.78 -17.80 21.90
N ASN A 42 26.65 -18.53 21.87
CA ASN A 42 26.18 -19.21 20.69
C ASN A 42 24.69 -18.93 20.39
N ALA A 43 24.39 -18.64 19.13
CA ALA A 43 23.02 -18.45 18.65
C ALA A 43 22.10 -19.67 18.86
N THR A 44 22.64 -20.85 19.16
CA THR A 44 21.87 -22.06 19.51
C THR A 44 21.22 -21.99 20.89
N GLU A 45 21.68 -21.12 21.79
CA GLU A 45 21.12 -20.96 23.14
C GLU A 45 19.95 -19.96 23.16
N LEU A 46 19.92 -19.03 22.21
CA LEU A 46 18.88 -18.00 22.08
C LEU A 46 17.44 -18.54 22.00
N PRO A 47 17.14 -19.64 21.29
CA PRO A 47 15.78 -20.20 21.21
C PRO A 47 15.20 -20.52 22.60
N TYR A 48 16.02 -21.12 23.47
CA TYR A 48 15.62 -21.49 24.82
C TYR A 48 15.40 -20.27 25.72
N LEU A 49 16.28 -19.26 25.61
CA LEU A 49 16.19 -18.04 26.41
C LEU A 49 15.03 -17.13 26.01
N LEU A 50 14.71 -17.08 24.71
CA LEU A 50 13.68 -16.20 24.16
C LEU A 50 12.32 -16.91 24.01
N GLY A 51 12.23 -18.21 24.26
CA GLY A 51 11.00 -18.98 24.08
C GLY A 51 10.52 -18.99 22.62
N ARG A 52 11.46 -19.13 21.67
CA ARG A 52 11.18 -19.07 20.22
C ARG A 52 11.77 -20.27 19.50
N SER A 53 11.22 -20.58 18.33
CA SER A 53 11.79 -21.65 17.50
C SER A 53 13.17 -21.25 16.97
N ASP A 54 14.06 -22.25 16.86
CA ASP A 54 15.39 -22.08 16.27
C ASP A 54 15.33 -21.47 14.85
N SER A 55 14.36 -21.89 14.04
CA SER A 55 14.12 -21.32 12.70
C SER A 55 13.80 -19.82 12.73
N THR A 56 13.06 -19.35 13.74
CA THR A 56 12.71 -17.94 13.89
C THR A 56 13.94 -17.10 14.24
N ILE A 57 14.77 -17.58 15.16
CA ILE A 57 16.02 -16.91 15.55
C ILE A 57 16.99 -16.87 14.36
N LYS A 58 17.20 -18.00 13.69
CA LYS A 58 18.06 -18.08 12.50
C LYS A 58 17.59 -17.14 11.38
N ASN A 59 16.29 -17.07 11.12
CA ASN A 59 15.73 -16.15 10.13
C ASN A 59 15.94 -14.69 10.54
N GLY A 60 15.72 -14.33 11.81
CA GLY A 60 15.99 -12.98 12.32
C GLY A 60 17.46 -12.59 12.13
N LEU A 61 18.38 -13.46 12.55
CA LEU A 61 19.82 -13.26 12.41
C LEU A 61 20.27 -13.17 10.95
N LYS A 62 19.63 -13.93 10.05
CA LYS A 62 19.85 -13.82 8.59
C LYS A 62 19.39 -12.46 8.06
N ILE A 63 18.20 -11.98 8.46
CA ILE A 63 17.69 -10.66 8.06
C ILE A 63 18.66 -9.57 8.52
N TYR A 64 19.09 -9.61 9.78
CA TYR A 64 20.06 -8.66 10.32
C TYR A 64 21.38 -8.66 9.53
N ARG A 65 21.90 -9.84 9.17
CA ARG A 65 23.13 -9.93 8.38
C ARG A 65 23.02 -9.26 7.01
N HIS A 66 21.86 -9.34 6.35
CA HIS A 66 21.67 -8.80 5.01
C HIS A 66 21.18 -7.35 4.98
N ARG A 67 20.39 -6.93 5.97
CA ARG A 67 19.68 -5.64 5.97
C ARG A 67 19.97 -4.75 7.19
N GLY A 68 20.85 -5.21 8.08
CA GLY A 68 21.18 -4.51 9.32
C GLY A 68 20.02 -4.43 10.30
N LEU A 69 20.16 -3.53 11.28
CA LEU A 69 19.18 -3.31 12.34
C LEU A 69 17.82 -2.84 11.81
N ASN A 70 17.81 -1.89 10.87
CA ASN A 70 16.58 -1.36 10.30
C ASN A 70 15.74 -2.46 9.65
N GLY A 71 16.37 -3.30 8.82
CA GLY A 71 15.66 -4.44 8.20
C GLY A 71 15.24 -5.52 9.19
N LEU A 72 15.93 -5.67 10.32
CA LEU A 72 15.51 -6.56 11.40
C LEU A 72 14.24 -6.04 12.10
N LEU A 73 14.11 -4.73 12.23
CA LEU A 73 12.96 -4.08 12.85
C LEU A 73 11.77 -3.90 11.88
N GLU A 74 12.00 -3.92 10.58
CA GLU A 74 10.91 -3.91 9.60
C GLU A 74 9.95 -5.10 9.80
N LEU A 75 8.68 -4.78 10.06
CA LEU A 75 7.58 -5.74 9.99
C LEU A 75 7.23 -5.95 8.53
N GLN A 76 7.85 -6.96 7.92
CA GLN A 76 7.35 -7.53 6.68
C GLN A 76 6.02 -8.24 7.00
N HIS A 77 4.91 -7.49 6.98
CA HIS A 77 3.62 -8.10 6.72
C HIS A 77 3.75 -8.65 5.31
N GLY A 78 3.83 -9.98 5.19
CA GLY A 78 3.78 -10.62 3.88
C GLY A 78 2.56 -10.05 3.16
N GLY A 79 2.81 -9.27 2.11
CA GLY A 79 1.74 -8.65 1.35
C GLY A 79 0.75 -9.75 0.96
N GLY A 80 -0.54 -9.51 1.17
CA GLY A 80 -1.57 -10.45 0.77
C GLY A 80 -1.41 -10.83 -0.71
N LYS A 81 -2.09 -11.91 -1.12
CA LYS A 81 -2.05 -12.44 -2.50
C LYS A 81 -2.00 -11.32 -3.54
N SER A 82 -1.06 -11.43 -4.48
CA SER A 82 -0.98 -10.51 -5.63
C SER A 82 -2.33 -10.47 -6.34
N LEU A 83 -2.74 -9.28 -6.75
CA LEU A 83 -4.02 -9.03 -7.38
C LEU A 83 -4.18 -9.85 -8.67
N SER A 84 -5.42 -10.18 -9.00
CA SER A 84 -5.74 -10.78 -10.31
C SER A 84 -5.50 -9.81 -11.48
N LEU A 85 -5.37 -8.51 -11.20
CA LEU A 85 -5.06 -7.47 -12.18
C LEU A 85 -3.61 -6.99 -12.02
N SER A 86 -2.85 -7.06 -13.10
CA SER A 86 -1.49 -6.52 -13.17
C SER A 86 -1.52 -5.00 -13.38
N ASN A 87 -0.48 -4.30 -12.92
CA ASN A 87 -0.30 -2.84 -13.06
C ASN A 87 -0.55 -2.26 -14.48
N PRO A 88 -0.17 -2.91 -15.61
CA PRO A 88 -0.43 -2.37 -16.94
C PRO A 88 -1.93 -2.28 -17.30
N VAL A 89 -2.81 -2.96 -16.57
CA VAL A 89 -4.27 -2.89 -16.79
C VAL A 89 -4.92 -1.83 -15.88
N LEU A 90 -4.31 -1.58 -14.72
CA LEU A 90 -4.79 -0.58 -13.76
C LEU A 90 -4.59 0.86 -14.25
N THR A 91 -3.48 1.12 -14.94
CA THR A 91 -3.15 2.49 -15.42
C THR A 91 -4.15 2.97 -16.49
N PRO A 92 -4.46 2.18 -17.54
CA PRO A 92 -5.46 2.57 -18.54
C PRO A 92 -6.88 2.65 -17.97
N LEU A 93 -7.20 1.80 -16.97
CA LEU A 93 -8.47 1.86 -16.27
C LEU A 93 -8.62 3.18 -15.47
N GLN A 94 -7.53 3.68 -14.87
CA GLN A 94 -7.49 4.98 -14.18
C GLN A 94 -7.63 6.14 -15.16
N GLU A 95 -6.91 6.11 -16.28
CA GLU A 95 -6.96 7.15 -17.31
C GLU A 95 -8.33 7.24 -17.97
N ARG A 96 -8.89 6.11 -18.39
CA ARG A 96 -10.22 6.06 -19.02
C ARG A 96 -11.34 6.52 -18.09
N ARG A 97 -11.15 6.39 -16.77
CA ARG A 97 -12.06 6.94 -15.76
C ARG A 97 -11.98 8.47 -15.61
N ARG A 98 -10.86 9.11 -15.94
CA ARG A 98 -10.74 10.59 -15.91
C ARG A 98 -11.51 11.26 -17.04
N ASN A 99 -11.88 10.51 -18.08
CA ASN A 99 -12.70 11.01 -19.18
C ASN A 99 -14.18 11.11 -18.76
N PRO A 100 -14.90 12.18 -19.15
CA PRO A 100 -16.29 12.42 -18.77
C PRO A 100 -17.30 11.40 -19.34
N GLN A 101 -16.90 10.61 -20.35
CA GLN A 101 -17.64 9.45 -20.88
C GLN A 101 -17.20 8.14 -20.21
N GLY A 102 -16.92 8.15 -18.91
CA GLY A 102 -16.42 7.00 -18.16
C GLY A 102 -17.38 5.80 -18.14
N PHE A 103 -17.00 4.74 -17.43
CA PHE A 103 -17.83 3.54 -17.29
C PHE A 103 -19.14 3.86 -16.55
N SER A 104 -20.25 3.45 -17.14
CA SER A 104 -21.61 3.58 -16.59
C SER A 104 -21.81 2.71 -15.35
N ASP A 105 -21.25 1.50 -15.36
CA ASP A 105 -21.36 0.54 -14.26
C ASP A 105 -20.13 -0.41 -14.18
N TYR A 106 -20.17 -1.34 -13.23
CA TYR A 106 -19.12 -2.34 -13.06
C TYR A 106 -19.14 -3.44 -14.15
N GLN A 107 -20.29 -3.77 -14.74
CA GLN A 107 -20.37 -4.74 -15.85
C GLN A 107 -19.72 -4.20 -17.13
N ALA A 108 -19.82 -2.89 -17.38
CA ALA A 108 -19.14 -2.21 -18.47
C ALA A 108 -17.62 -2.28 -18.30
N ILE A 109 -17.13 -2.16 -17.05
CA ILE A 109 -15.71 -2.37 -16.74
C ILE A 109 -15.33 -3.83 -17.00
N GLN A 110 -16.14 -4.80 -16.57
CA GLN A 110 -15.87 -6.23 -16.79
C GLN A 110 -15.80 -6.54 -18.29
N THR A 111 -16.77 -6.08 -19.07
CA THR A 111 -16.83 -6.28 -20.53
C THR A 111 -15.63 -5.65 -21.23
N TRP A 112 -15.22 -4.46 -20.79
CA TRP A 112 -14.05 -3.77 -21.35
C TRP A 112 -12.75 -4.50 -21.03
N LEU A 113 -12.59 -5.03 -19.81
CA LEU A 113 -11.44 -5.83 -19.41
C LEU A 113 -11.35 -7.13 -20.22
N THR A 114 -12.48 -7.80 -20.45
CA THR A 114 -12.55 -9.00 -21.29
C THR A 114 -12.23 -8.68 -22.75
N THR A 115 -12.79 -7.60 -23.30
CA THR A 115 -12.63 -7.26 -24.74
C THR A 115 -11.25 -6.72 -25.06
N THR A 116 -10.68 -5.88 -24.19
CA THR A 116 -9.41 -5.18 -24.46
C THR A 116 -8.20 -5.99 -24.02
N TYR A 117 -8.33 -6.75 -22.93
CA TYR A 117 -7.20 -7.47 -22.31
C TYR A 117 -7.41 -8.98 -22.22
N GLY A 118 -8.58 -9.51 -22.60
CA GLY A 118 -8.88 -10.94 -22.47
C GLY A 118 -9.01 -11.41 -21.01
N ILE A 119 -9.20 -10.48 -20.07
CA ILE A 119 -9.18 -10.78 -18.64
C ILE A 119 -10.62 -10.92 -18.14
N ASP A 120 -11.03 -12.15 -17.83
CA ASP A 120 -12.29 -12.40 -17.14
C ASP A 120 -12.08 -12.34 -15.61
N ILE A 121 -12.75 -11.40 -14.96
CA ILE A 121 -12.67 -11.19 -13.50
C ILE A 121 -14.06 -11.26 -12.90
N PRO A 122 -14.25 -12.05 -11.82
CA PRO A 122 -15.49 -12.06 -11.08
C PRO A 122 -15.86 -10.67 -10.54
N TYR A 123 -17.14 -10.30 -10.65
CA TYR A 123 -17.67 -9.02 -10.19
C TYR A 123 -17.18 -8.60 -8.80
N LYS A 124 -17.17 -9.52 -7.83
CA LYS A 124 -16.73 -9.25 -6.44
C LYS A 124 -15.27 -8.85 -6.36
N THR A 125 -14.41 -9.47 -7.16
CA THR A 125 -12.98 -9.13 -7.26
C THR A 125 -12.82 -7.78 -7.93
N LEU A 126 -13.56 -7.52 -9.01
CA LEU A 126 -13.56 -6.23 -9.69
C LEU A 126 -13.98 -5.09 -8.75
N TRP A 127 -15.09 -5.27 -8.03
CA TRP A 127 -15.59 -4.32 -7.03
C TRP A 127 -14.54 -4.05 -5.95
N GLY A 128 -13.92 -5.09 -5.39
CA GLY A 128 -12.89 -4.94 -4.36
C GLY A 128 -11.63 -4.19 -4.87
N ILE A 129 -11.28 -4.36 -6.14
CA ILE A 129 -10.17 -3.64 -6.77
C ILE A 129 -10.54 -2.17 -6.97
N VAL A 130 -11.71 -1.89 -7.56
CA VAL A 130 -12.16 -0.52 -7.82
C VAL A 130 -12.39 0.26 -6.52
N HIS A 131 -13.03 -0.36 -5.53
CA HIS A 131 -13.34 0.30 -4.27
C HIS A 131 -12.10 0.58 -3.43
N ASN A 132 -11.24 -0.42 -3.20
CA ASN A 132 -10.10 -0.26 -2.27
C ASN A 132 -8.88 0.44 -2.90
N ARG A 133 -8.60 0.18 -4.19
CA ARG A 133 -7.38 0.67 -4.84
C ARG A 133 -7.62 1.90 -5.70
N LEU A 134 -8.80 2.01 -6.30
CA LEU A 134 -9.14 3.15 -7.14
C LEU A 134 -9.97 4.21 -6.38
N GLN A 135 -10.39 3.91 -5.14
CA GLN A 135 -11.23 4.77 -4.27
C GLN A 135 -12.34 5.46 -5.09
N ALA A 136 -13.00 4.65 -5.90
CA ALA A 136 -13.75 5.10 -7.05
C ALA A 136 -15.21 4.66 -6.97
N HIS A 137 -16.14 5.59 -7.17
CA HIS A 137 -17.53 5.27 -7.49
C HIS A 137 -17.78 5.43 -9.00
N PRO A 138 -18.61 4.56 -9.63
CA PRO A 138 -19.09 4.76 -11.00
C PRO A 138 -19.74 6.13 -11.14
N GLN A 139 -19.37 6.87 -12.19
CA GLN A 139 -20.00 8.14 -12.51
C GLN A 139 -21.28 7.85 -13.30
N VAL A 140 -22.36 7.58 -12.57
CA VAL A 140 -23.68 7.43 -13.19
C VAL A 140 -24.14 8.81 -13.67
N VAL A 141 -24.57 8.90 -14.93
CA VAL A 141 -25.20 10.10 -15.46
C VAL A 141 -26.43 10.40 -14.60
N ARG A 142 -26.47 11.58 -13.97
CA ARG A 142 -27.64 11.98 -13.18
C ARG A 142 -28.87 11.99 -14.09
N PRO A 143 -29.99 11.36 -13.73
CA PRO A 143 -31.23 11.48 -14.49
C PRO A 143 -31.55 12.97 -14.67
N GLN A 144 -31.64 13.40 -15.93
CA GLN A 144 -32.03 14.75 -16.26
C GLN A 144 -33.55 14.78 -16.40
N SER A 145 -34.20 15.81 -15.87
CA SER A 145 -35.65 15.96 -16.04
C SER A 145 -35.97 16.16 -17.53
N GLN A 146 -37.11 15.62 -17.99
CA GLN A 146 -37.58 15.81 -19.37
C GLN A 146 -37.78 17.28 -19.74
N ALA A 147 -37.95 18.16 -18.76
CA ALA A 147 -38.09 19.61 -18.94
C ALA A 147 -36.74 20.35 -19.12
N ARG A 148 -35.62 19.62 -19.23
CA ARG A 148 -34.31 20.23 -19.44
C ARG A 148 -34.20 20.79 -20.86
N ASN A 149 -34.19 22.11 -20.96
CA ASN A 149 -34.01 22.82 -22.23
C ASN A 149 -32.52 23.04 -22.52
N GLU A 150 -32.03 22.49 -23.63
CA GLU A 150 -30.62 22.57 -24.05
C GLU A 150 -30.13 24.01 -24.27
N SER A 151 -31.01 24.92 -24.70
CA SER A 151 -30.66 26.34 -24.90
C SER A 151 -30.34 27.05 -23.59
N MET A 152 -31.06 26.75 -22.51
CA MET A 152 -30.82 27.33 -21.19
C MET A 152 -29.54 26.82 -20.53
N VAL A 153 -29.12 25.59 -20.88
CA VAL A 153 -27.85 25.01 -20.43
C VAL A 153 -26.67 25.73 -21.09
N ALA A 154 -26.74 25.97 -22.41
CA ALA A 154 -25.70 26.70 -23.13
C ALA A 154 -25.56 28.15 -22.67
N GLU A 155 -26.66 28.83 -22.34
CA GLU A 155 -26.63 30.17 -21.74
C GLU A 155 -26.01 30.17 -20.34
N PHE A 156 -26.33 29.17 -19.50
CA PHE A 156 -25.74 29.04 -18.17
C PHE A 156 -24.23 28.76 -18.24
N GLU A 157 -23.78 27.91 -19.15
CA GLU A 157 -22.34 27.64 -19.37
C GLU A 157 -21.59 28.90 -19.82
N LYS A 158 -22.16 29.67 -20.76
CA LYS A 158 -21.58 30.96 -21.18
C LYS A 158 -21.51 31.95 -20.01
N LYS A 159 -22.57 32.08 -19.22
CA LYS A 159 -22.58 32.95 -18.03
C LYS A 159 -21.59 32.50 -16.96
N SER A 160 -21.48 31.20 -16.71
CA SER A 160 -20.55 30.63 -15.74
C SER A 160 -19.09 30.84 -16.16
N GLN A 161 -18.78 30.66 -17.44
CA GLN A 161 -17.45 30.94 -17.97
C GLN A 161 -17.09 32.42 -17.84
N ALA A 162 -18.00 33.34 -18.16
CA ALA A 162 -17.79 34.78 -18.01
C ALA A 162 -17.47 35.18 -16.55
N ILE A 163 -18.14 34.60 -15.57
CA ILE A 163 -17.88 34.85 -14.13
C ILE A 163 -16.49 34.35 -13.71
N LYS A 164 -16.04 33.22 -14.27
CA LYS A 164 -14.73 32.62 -13.95
C LYS A 164 -13.55 33.41 -14.50
N TYR A 165 -13.74 34.13 -15.61
CA TYR A 165 -12.74 35.05 -16.15
C TYR A 165 -12.71 36.41 -15.44
N PHE A 166 -13.84 36.86 -14.86
CA PHE A 166 -13.89 38.11 -14.10
C PHE A 166 -13.16 38.04 -12.75
N SER A 167 -13.01 36.85 -12.16
CA SER A 167 -12.25 36.64 -10.93
C SER A 167 -10.74 36.44 -11.12
N TYR A 168 -10.26 36.51 -12.36
CA TYR A 168 -8.83 36.44 -12.74
C TYR A 168 -8.47 37.59 -13.70
N SER A 169 -8.78 38.84 -13.34
CA SER A 169 -8.10 40.00 -13.92
C SER A 169 -6.90 40.35 -13.04
N PRO A 170 -5.64 40.20 -13.50
CA PRO A 170 -4.48 40.69 -12.77
C PRO A 170 -4.61 42.21 -12.67
N SER A 171 -4.60 42.73 -11.45
CA SER A 171 -4.42 44.16 -11.21
C SER A 171 -3.11 44.60 -11.88
N LEU A 172 -3.21 45.50 -12.86
CA LEU A 172 -2.07 46.25 -13.39
C LEU A 172 -1.41 47.10 -12.30
#